data_AF-A0A957EF20-F1
#
_entry.id   AF-A0A957EF20-F1
#
_cell.length_a   1.000
_cell.length_b   1.000
_cell.length_c   1.000
_cell.angle_alpha   90.00
_cell.angle_beta   90.00
_cell.angle_gamma   90.00
#
_symmetry.space_group_name_H-M   'P 1'
#
loop_
_entity.id
_entity.type
_entity.pdbx_description
1 polymer ?
#
loop_
_entity_poly.entity_id
_entity_poly.type
_entity_poly.pdbx_seq_one_letter_code
_entity_poly.pdbx_strand_id
1 'polypeptide(L)'
;DGRTPKLDIEGYMLRYLSAHSSLPVPEVLHAAPHLLLMRFLPGQSHFNDAAQTHAAELLAALHAISAPAFGLEQDTLIGGLHQPNPWTDSWLDFFREQRLLYMGQEGVRAGRLPASVLRRVKAFCGRLDEWLVEPERPSLLHGDVWTTNVLAQNGRVTGFVDPAIYYGHPEIELAFTTLFGTFGQPFFVRYHELRPIPPGFFEERRDIYNLYPLLVHVRLFGGSYVSSVERILRRFGF
;
A
#
# COMPACT_ATOMS: atom_id res chain seq x y z
N ASP A 1 11.66 12.79 16.10
CA ASP A 1 12.49 11.66 16.55
C ASP A 1 11.62 10.42 16.65
N GLY A 2 11.46 9.63 15.58
CA GLY A 2 10.54 8.48 15.50
C GLY A 2 10.86 7.29 16.42
N ARG A 3 11.01 7.53 17.72
CA ARG A 3 11.38 6.57 18.76
C ARG A 3 10.20 6.20 19.68
N THR A 4 9.09 6.91 19.59
CA THR A 4 7.88 6.61 20.36
C THR A 4 6.94 5.76 19.50
N PRO A 5 6.63 4.50 19.88
CA PRO A 5 5.56 3.75 19.26
C PRO A 5 4.28 4.60 19.24
N LYS A 6 3.57 4.57 18.11
CA LYS A 6 2.28 5.24 17.93
C LYS A 6 1.22 4.19 17.58
N LEU A 7 1.08 3.19 18.46
CA LEU A 7 0.17 2.06 18.27
C LEU A 7 -1.30 2.48 18.32
N ASP A 8 -1.59 3.66 18.87
CA ASP A 8 -2.89 4.31 18.79
C ASP A 8 -3.30 4.65 17.35
N ILE A 9 -2.35 5.01 16.48
CA ILE A 9 -2.62 5.26 15.05
C ILE A 9 -3.03 3.95 14.35
N GLU A 10 -2.34 2.84 14.62
CA GLU A 10 -2.74 1.53 14.09
C GLU A 10 -4.12 1.10 14.60
N GLY A 11 -4.38 1.29 15.90
CA GLY A 11 -5.70 1.06 16.48
C GLY A 11 -6.80 1.93 15.82
N TYR A 12 -6.48 3.17 15.44
CA TYR A 12 -7.37 4.01 14.64
C TYR A 12 -7.63 3.40 13.26
N MET A 13 -6.59 2.99 12.52
CA MET A 13 -6.72 2.43 11.18
C MET A 13 -7.56 1.14 11.16
N LEU A 14 -7.34 0.25 12.13
CA LEU A 14 -8.12 -0.98 12.29
C LEU A 14 -9.59 -0.69 12.57
N ARG A 15 -9.88 0.27 13.48
CA ARG A 15 -11.26 0.73 13.75
C ARG A 15 -11.90 1.35 12.51
N TYR A 16 -11.14 2.14 11.75
CA TYR A 16 -11.61 2.76 10.52
C TYR A 16 -12.03 1.69 9.49
N LEU A 17 -11.18 0.69 9.24
CA LEU A 17 -11.49 -0.41 8.33
C LEU A 17 -12.73 -1.20 8.80
N SER A 18 -12.81 -1.52 10.10
CA SER A 18 -13.95 -2.23 10.67
C SER A 18 -15.26 -1.45 10.60
N ALA A 19 -15.21 -0.12 10.66
CA ALA A 19 -16.41 0.73 10.63
C ALA A 19 -16.90 1.01 9.19
N HIS A 20 -15.99 1.02 8.21
CA HIS A 20 -16.30 1.44 6.84
C HIS A 20 -16.35 0.30 5.83
N SER A 21 -15.89 -0.91 6.19
CA SER A 21 -15.78 -2.04 5.28
C SER A 21 -16.13 -3.37 5.94
N SER A 22 -16.30 -4.40 5.12
CA SER A 22 -16.39 -5.79 5.57
C SER A 22 -15.05 -6.53 5.55
N LEU A 23 -13.93 -5.81 5.40
CA LEU A 23 -12.60 -6.42 5.39
C LEU A 23 -12.35 -7.05 6.77
N PRO A 24 -12.00 -8.35 6.85
CA PRO A 24 -11.74 -8.98 8.13
C PRO A 24 -10.46 -8.39 8.72
N VAL A 25 -10.59 -7.61 9.78
CA VAL A 25 -9.48 -7.01 10.53
C VAL A 25 -9.64 -7.34 12.02
N PRO A 26 -8.57 -7.35 12.82
CA PRO A 26 -8.68 -7.65 14.24
C PRO A 26 -9.50 -6.57 14.97
N GLU A 27 -10.47 -7.00 15.76
CA GLU A 27 -11.28 -6.12 16.60
C GLU A 27 -10.39 -5.43 17.65
N VAL A 28 -10.37 -4.10 17.66
CA VAL A 28 -9.56 -3.32 18.60
C VAL A 28 -10.29 -3.16 19.94
N LEU A 29 -9.77 -3.83 20.97
CA LEU A 29 -10.29 -3.77 22.34
C LEU A 29 -9.77 -2.53 23.10
N HIS A 30 -8.52 -2.15 22.86
CA HIS A 30 -7.90 -0.97 23.46
C HIS A 30 -6.77 -0.44 22.57
N ALA A 31 -6.62 0.88 22.48
CA ALA A 31 -5.53 1.51 21.74
C ALA A 31 -5.01 2.73 22.51
N ALA A 32 -3.70 2.75 22.72
CA ALA A 32 -2.93 3.81 23.34
C ALA A 32 -1.55 3.88 22.66
N PRO A 33 -0.78 4.97 22.80
CA PRO A 33 0.50 5.13 22.07
C PRO A 33 1.44 3.92 22.17
N HIS A 34 1.50 3.28 23.34
CA HIS A 34 2.42 2.17 23.63
C HIS A 34 1.75 0.80 23.79
N LEU A 35 0.43 0.70 23.60
CA LEU A 35 -0.30 -0.55 23.78
C LEU A 35 -1.49 -0.62 22.84
N LEU A 36 -1.55 -1.70 22.07
CA LEU A 36 -2.70 -2.07 21.26
C LEU A 36 -3.15 -3.46 21.68
N LEU A 37 -4.37 -3.55 22.21
CA LEU A 37 -5.03 -4.81 22.53
C LEU A 37 -6.09 -5.06 21.48
N MET A 38 -5.99 -6.21 20.82
CA MET A 38 -6.88 -6.58 19.74
C MET A 38 -7.22 -8.06 19.79
N ARG A 39 -8.30 -8.45 19.11
CA ARG A 39 -8.73 -9.84 19.02
C ARG A 39 -7.76 -10.64 18.16
N PHE A 40 -7.34 -11.79 18.68
CA PHE A 40 -6.56 -12.75 17.92
C PHE A 40 -7.36 -13.30 16.74
N LEU A 41 -6.76 -13.30 15.54
CA LEU A 41 -7.31 -13.91 14.34
C LEU A 41 -6.57 -15.23 14.03
N PRO A 42 -7.27 -16.35 13.83
CA PRO A 42 -6.63 -17.61 13.46
C PRO A 42 -6.16 -17.56 12.01
N GLY A 43 -5.14 -18.34 11.67
CA GLY A 43 -4.69 -18.53 10.30
C GLY A 43 -3.18 -18.44 10.15
N GLN A 44 -2.72 -18.64 8.92
CA GLN A 44 -1.31 -18.53 8.53
C GLN A 44 -1.20 -17.76 7.22
N SER A 45 -0.04 -17.19 6.96
CA SER A 45 0.30 -16.50 5.71
C SER A 45 0.62 -17.48 4.57
N HIS A 46 -0.32 -18.40 4.30
CA HIS A 46 -0.24 -19.38 3.23
C HIS A 46 -1.58 -19.46 2.49
N PHE A 47 -1.54 -19.27 1.16
CA PHE A 47 -2.74 -19.08 0.35
C PHE A 47 -2.81 -20.11 -0.78
N ASN A 48 -3.75 -21.05 -0.68
CA ASN A 48 -4.17 -21.83 -1.84
C ASN A 48 -5.05 -20.98 -2.77
N ASP A 49 -5.41 -21.53 -3.94
CA ASP A 49 -6.20 -20.80 -4.93
C ASP A 49 -7.52 -20.27 -4.37
N ALA A 50 -8.21 -21.03 -3.52
CA ALA A 50 -9.45 -20.60 -2.88
C ALA A 50 -9.26 -19.37 -1.96
N ALA A 51 -8.18 -19.35 -1.16
CA ALA A 51 -7.86 -18.21 -0.30
C ALA A 51 -7.49 -16.97 -1.13
N GLN A 52 -6.77 -17.14 -2.25
CA GLN A 52 -6.44 -16.07 -3.17
C GLN A 52 -7.68 -15.47 -3.84
N THR A 53 -8.62 -16.31 -4.29
CA THR A 53 -9.92 -15.88 -4.81
C THR A 53 -10.72 -15.12 -3.75
N HIS A 54 -10.74 -15.60 -2.50
CA HIS A 54 -11.42 -14.89 -1.40
C HIS A 54 -10.75 -13.53 -1.09
N ALA A 55 -9.41 -13.46 -1.12
CA ALA A 55 -8.69 -12.20 -0.96
C ALA A 55 -9.07 -11.18 -2.04
N ALA A 56 -9.22 -11.64 -3.30
CA ALA A 56 -9.64 -10.79 -4.41
C ALA A 56 -11.04 -10.21 -4.21
N GLU A 57 -11.98 -11.03 -3.74
CA GLU A 57 -13.35 -10.58 -3.41
C GLU A 57 -13.35 -9.50 -2.32
N LEU A 58 -12.58 -9.73 -1.26
CA LEU A 58 -12.47 -8.81 -0.13
C LEU A 58 -11.83 -7.48 -0.53
N LEU A 59 -10.73 -7.49 -1.30
CA LEU A 59 -10.08 -6.27 -1.76
C LEU A 59 -10.88 -5.54 -2.84
N ALA A 60 -11.56 -6.25 -3.73
CA ALA A 60 -12.46 -5.63 -4.70
C ALA A 60 -13.61 -4.88 -4.00
N ALA A 61 -14.18 -5.47 -2.95
CA ALA A 61 -15.20 -4.85 -2.11
C ALA A 61 -14.65 -3.65 -1.32
N LEU A 62 -13.47 -3.79 -0.71
CA LEU A 62 -12.80 -2.69 0.00
C LEU A 62 -12.58 -1.50 -0.92
N HIS A 63 -12.01 -1.73 -2.10
CA HIS A 63 -11.75 -0.68 -3.06
C HIS A 63 -13.03 0.01 -3.54
N ALA A 64 -14.22 -0.61 -3.41
CA ALA A 64 -15.48 -0.02 -3.87
C ALA A 64 -15.94 1.14 -2.97
N ILE A 65 -15.37 1.23 -1.76
CA ILE A 65 -15.58 2.33 -0.83
C ILE A 65 -14.74 3.52 -1.29
N SER A 66 -15.37 4.67 -1.47
CA SER A 66 -14.75 5.87 -2.02
C SER A 66 -14.88 7.05 -1.06
N ALA A 67 -14.19 8.14 -1.38
CA ALA A 67 -14.23 9.42 -0.68
C ALA A 67 -14.21 10.56 -1.73
N PRO A 68 -14.51 11.81 -1.34
CA PRO A 68 -14.48 12.93 -2.28
C PRO A 68 -13.08 13.27 -2.83
N ALA A 69 -12.00 12.88 -2.14
CA ALA A 69 -10.62 13.22 -2.49
C ALA A 69 -9.64 12.09 -2.09
N PHE A 70 -8.40 12.16 -2.56
CA PHE A 70 -7.31 11.24 -2.16
C PHE A 70 -6.71 11.67 -0.82
N GLY A 71 -6.23 10.71 -0.03
CA GLY A 71 -5.71 10.96 1.32
C GLY A 71 -6.58 10.37 2.42
N LEU A 72 -6.61 11.01 3.59
CA LEU A 72 -7.39 10.57 4.74
C LEU A 72 -7.56 11.74 5.72
N GLU A 73 -8.51 11.64 6.64
CA GLU A 73 -8.72 12.65 7.68
C GLU A 73 -7.53 12.86 8.63
N GLN A 74 -6.58 11.92 8.66
CA GLN A 74 -5.32 12.07 9.40
C GLN A 74 -4.18 11.26 8.79
N ASP A 75 -2.96 11.65 9.11
CA ASP A 75 -1.75 10.92 8.74
C ASP A 75 -1.71 9.54 9.40
N THR A 76 -1.25 8.55 8.64
CA THR A 76 -1.17 7.16 9.08
C THR A 76 0.28 6.70 9.22
N LEU A 77 0.48 5.39 9.36
CA LEU A 77 1.79 4.77 9.42
C LEU A 77 1.93 3.71 8.31
N ILE A 78 3.16 3.49 7.85
CA ILE A 78 3.54 2.34 7.03
C ILE A 78 4.86 1.76 7.56
N GLY A 79 4.84 0.53 8.08
CA GLY A 79 6.00 -0.05 8.77
C GLY A 79 6.54 0.83 9.90
N GLY A 80 5.65 1.51 10.64
CA GLY A 80 5.98 2.47 11.70
C GLY A 80 6.53 3.82 11.24
N LEU A 81 6.68 4.03 9.92
CA LEU A 81 7.06 5.32 9.35
C LEU A 81 5.83 6.22 9.19
N HIS A 82 6.01 7.51 9.42
CA HIS A 82 4.97 8.50 9.15
C HIS A 82 4.54 8.50 7.68
N GLN A 83 3.24 8.40 7.43
CA GLN A 83 2.64 8.43 6.09
C GLN A 83 1.67 9.62 5.98
N PRO A 84 2.09 10.73 5.35
CA PRO A 84 1.23 11.89 5.16
C PRO A 84 0.01 11.56 4.29
N ASN A 85 -1.16 12.06 4.67
CA ASN A 85 -2.42 11.85 3.96
C ASN A 85 -3.26 13.15 3.82
N PRO A 86 -2.68 14.33 3.51
CA PRO A 86 -3.51 15.50 3.25
C PRO A 86 -4.51 15.20 2.13
N TRP A 87 -5.73 15.74 2.25
CA TRP A 87 -6.73 15.63 1.19
C TRP A 87 -6.23 16.36 -0.07
N THR A 88 -6.27 15.66 -1.19
CA THR A 88 -5.82 16.16 -2.50
C THR A 88 -6.79 15.71 -3.58
N ASP A 89 -7.11 16.59 -4.54
CA ASP A 89 -8.07 16.28 -5.61
C ASP A 89 -7.45 15.50 -6.79
N SER A 90 -6.12 15.51 -6.92
CA SER A 90 -5.35 14.78 -7.93
C SER A 90 -4.61 13.59 -7.32
N TRP A 91 -4.80 12.40 -7.90
CA TRP A 91 -4.05 11.21 -7.54
C TRP A 91 -2.58 11.36 -7.91
N LEU A 92 -2.28 11.91 -9.09
CA LEU A 92 -0.90 12.04 -9.54
C LEU A 92 -0.09 12.95 -8.63
N ASP A 93 -0.67 14.08 -8.20
CA ASP A 93 -0.03 14.96 -7.23
C ASP A 93 0.11 14.31 -5.86
N PHE A 94 -0.93 13.60 -5.38
CA PHE A 94 -0.87 12.88 -4.12
C PHE A 94 0.23 11.80 -4.13
N PHE A 95 0.27 10.96 -5.16
CA PHE A 95 1.25 9.89 -5.31
C PHE A 95 2.66 10.45 -5.51
N ARG A 96 2.82 11.53 -6.27
CA ARG A 96 4.10 12.24 -6.41
C ARG A 96 4.61 12.72 -5.05
N GLU A 97 3.84 13.59 -4.39
CA GLU A 97 4.32 14.35 -3.25
C GLU A 97 4.33 13.52 -1.97
N GLN A 98 3.21 12.86 -1.67
CA GLN A 98 2.96 12.20 -0.38
C GLN A 98 3.42 10.74 -0.33
N ARG A 99 3.80 10.17 -1.48
CA ARG A 99 4.34 8.80 -1.56
C ARG A 99 5.78 8.83 -2.03
N LEU A 100 6.04 9.08 -3.32
CA LEU A 100 7.37 8.93 -3.89
C LEU A 100 8.38 9.95 -3.35
N LEU A 101 8.07 11.24 -3.41
CA LEU A 101 9.00 12.29 -2.99
C LEU A 101 9.18 12.32 -1.49
N TYR A 102 8.10 12.23 -0.71
CA TYR A 102 8.19 12.18 0.74
C TYR A 102 9.07 11.00 1.21
N MET A 103 8.78 9.78 0.76
CA MET A 103 9.54 8.60 1.21
C MET A 103 10.97 8.58 0.67
N GLY A 104 11.20 9.08 -0.54
CA GLY A 104 12.56 9.26 -1.08
C GLY A 104 13.39 10.25 -0.27
N GLN A 105 12.79 11.37 0.16
CA GLN A 105 13.45 12.35 1.03
C GLN A 105 13.75 11.75 2.41
N GLU A 106 12.81 11.03 3.00
CA GLU A 106 13.04 10.28 4.24
C GLU A 106 14.20 9.29 4.10
N GLY A 107 14.25 8.56 2.97
CA GLY A 107 15.35 7.64 2.66
C GLY A 107 16.72 8.34 2.63
N VAL A 108 16.80 9.53 2.05
CA VAL A 108 18.03 10.35 2.04
C VAL A 108 18.37 10.84 3.45
N ARG A 109 17.40 11.38 4.20
CA ARG A 109 17.61 11.87 5.59
C ARG A 109 18.13 10.77 6.50
N ALA A 110 17.70 9.53 6.28
CA ALA A 110 18.16 8.36 7.01
C ALA A 110 19.50 7.77 6.53
N GLY A 111 20.10 8.33 5.47
CA GLY A 111 21.31 7.81 4.86
C GLY A 111 21.13 6.47 4.15
N ARG A 112 19.89 6.10 3.79
CA ARG A 112 19.54 4.80 3.16
C ARG A 112 19.31 4.88 1.66
N LEU A 113 18.97 6.07 1.14
CA LEU A 113 18.85 6.34 -0.28
C LEU A 113 19.96 7.32 -0.72
N PRO A 114 20.76 7.03 -1.75
CA PRO A 114 21.70 8.00 -2.30
C PRO A 114 20.96 9.22 -2.87
N ALA A 115 21.49 10.43 -2.63
CA ALA A 115 20.90 11.66 -3.14
C ALA A 115 20.82 11.71 -4.69
N SER A 116 21.72 11.00 -5.38
CA SER A 116 21.66 10.81 -6.84
C SER A 116 20.41 10.05 -7.28
N VAL A 117 20.00 9.02 -6.54
CA VAL A 117 18.77 8.27 -6.83
C VAL A 117 17.54 9.13 -6.57
N LEU A 118 17.53 9.93 -5.49
CA LEU A 118 16.42 10.87 -5.25
C LEU A 118 16.26 11.89 -6.38
N ARG A 119 17.36 12.38 -6.99
CA ARG A 119 17.27 13.28 -8.17
C ARG A 119 16.60 12.59 -9.36
N ARG A 120 16.88 11.30 -9.58
CA ARG A 120 16.24 10.49 -10.63
C ARG A 120 14.76 10.27 -10.32
N VAL A 121 14.41 9.96 -9.07
CA VAL A 121 13.00 9.88 -8.62
C VAL A 121 12.26 11.19 -8.87
N LYS A 122 12.87 12.35 -8.57
CA LYS A 122 12.28 13.68 -8.83
C LYS A 122 12.06 13.92 -10.33
N ALA A 123 13.04 13.59 -11.17
CA ALA A 123 12.91 13.72 -12.61
C ALA A 123 11.79 12.81 -13.15
N PHE A 124 11.73 11.56 -12.69
CA PHE A 124 10.67 10.61 -13.02
C PHE A 124 9.28 11.11 -12.61
N CYS A 125 9.17 11.65 -11.39
CA CYS A 125 7.95 12.24 -10.86
C CYS A 125 7.36 13.36 -11.72
N GLY A 126 8.20 14.11 -12.44
CA GLY A 126 7.79 15.17 -13.35
C GLY A 126 7.15 14.70 -14.65
N ARG A 127 7.08 13.39 -14.89
CA ARG A 127 6.53 12.76 -16.11
C ARG A 127 5.54 11.63 -15.81
N LEU A 128 5.01 11.55 -14.57
CA LEU A 128 4.11 10.47 -14.15
C LEU A 128 2.86 10.34 -15.01
N ASP A 129 2.35 11.46 -15.51
CA ASP A 129 1.20 11.60 -16.40
C ASP A 129 1.39 10.94 -17.77
N GLU A 130 2.61 10.55 -18.14
CA GLU A 130 2.87 9.76 -19.34
C GLU A 130 2.44 8.30 -19.22
N TRP A 131 2.37 7.77 -17.99
CA TRP A 131 2.09 6.35 -17.73
C TRP A 131 0.91 6.10 -16.80
N LEU A 132 0.63 7.05 -15.91
CA LEU A 132 -0.46 6.98 -14.95
C LEU A 132 -1.57 7.96 -15.34
N VAL A 133 -2.81 7.57 -15.04
CA VAL A 133 -3.99 8.39 -15.27
C VAL A 133 -4.65 8.75 -13.95
N GLU A 134 -5.39 9.85 -13.96
CA GLU A 134 -6.29 10.19 -12.85
C GLU A 134 -7.44 9.18 -12.81
N PRO A 135 -7.64 8.46 -11.69
CA PRO A 135 -8.80 7.60 -11.55
C PRO A 135 -10.05 8.46 -11.30
N GLU A 136 -11.21 8.01 -11.79
CA GLU A 136 -12.48 8.72 -11.62
C GLU A 136 -12.82 9.01 -10.16
N ARG A 137 -12.45 8.10 -9.25
CA ARG A 137 -12.67 8.22 -7.82
C ARG A 137 -11.60 7.46 -7.03
N PRO A 138 -11.24 7.92 -5.83
CA PRO A 138 -10.35 7.18 -4.96
C PRO A 138 -11.02 5.91 -4.43
N SER A 139 -10.21 4.96 -4.02
CA SER A 139 -10.62 3.71 -3.36
C SER A 139 -9.97 3.64 -1.99
N LEU A 140 -10.73 3.23 -0.96
CA LEU A 140 -10.15 2.92 0.35
C LEU A 140 -9.18 1.74 0.18
N LEU A 141 -7.96 1.89 0.66
CA LEU A 141 -6.91 0.86 0.59
C LEU A 141 -6.60 0.33 1.99
N HIS A 142 -6.19 -0.94 2.06
CA HIS A 142 -5.48 -1.46 3.24
C HIS A 142 -4.09 -0.81 3.34
N GLY A 143 -3.42 -0.60 2.22
CA GLY A 143 -2.18 0.16 2.09
C GLY A 143 -0.88 -0.63 2.30
N ASP A 144 -0.95 -1.80 2.93
CA ASP A 144 0.20 -2.69 3.17
C ASP A 144 -0.13 -4.17 2.96
N VAL A 145 -0.68 -4.53 1.80
CA VAL A 145 -1.06 -5.92 1.50
C VAL A 145 0.12 -6.70 0.94
N TRP A 146 0.76 -7.46 1.82
CA TRP A 146 1.77 -8.47 1.46
C TRP A 146 1.64 -9.72 2.34
N THR A 147 2.37 -10.79 1.99
CA THR A 147 2.21 -12.15 2.55
C THR A 147 2.01 -12.19 4.06
N THR A 148 2.83 -11.48 4.83
CA THR A 148 2.80 -11.52 6.30
C THR A 148 1.62 -10.76 6.93
N ASN A 149 1.00 -9.85 6.18
CA ASN A 149 -0.13 -9.03 6.63
C ASN A 149 -1.49 -9.65 6.29
N VAL A 150 -1.50 -10.86 5.72
CA VAL A 150 -2.74 -11.59 5.40
C VAL A 150 -2.70 -12.96 6.06
N LEU A 151 -3.78 -13.29 6.75
CA LEU A 151 -4.01 -14.57 7.40
C LEU A 151 -5.10 -15.34 6.65
N ALA A 152 -4.87 -16.63 6.43
CA ALA A 152 -5.87 -17.51 5.87
C ALA A 152 -5.91 -18.86 6.58
N GLN A 153 -7.08 -19.50 6.53
CA GLN A 153 -7.30 -20.85 7.02
C GLN A 153 -8.38 -21.52 6.17
N ASN A 154 -8.20 -22.80 5.83
CA ASN A 154 -9.21 -23.60 5.11
C ASN A 154 -9.73 -22.94 3.81
N GLY A 155 -8.83 -22.31 3.04
CA GLY A 155 -9.20 -21.65 1.78
C GLY A 155 -9.95 -20.33 1.94
N ARG A 156 -9.98 -19.75 3.14
CA ARG A 156 -10.59 -18.44 3.41
C ARG A 156 -9.58 -17.52 4.08
N VAL A 157 -9.46 -16.29 3.58
CA VAL A 157 -8.85 -15.20 4.36
C VAL A 157 -9.64 -14.99 5.66
N THR A 158 -8.91 -14.96 6.76
CA THR A 158 -9.41 -14.78 8.12
C THR A 158 -9.04 -13.41 8.70
N GLY A 159 -8.06 -12.72 8.13
CA GLY A 159 -7.61 -11.42 8.61
C GLY A 159 -6.66 -10.69 7.67
N PHE A 160 -6.79 -9.37 7.64
CA PHE A 160 -5.78 -8.41 7.20
C PHE A 160 -5.30 -7.67 8.45
N VAL A 161 -3.98 -7.54 8.60
CA VAL A 161 -3.33 -6.95 9.77
C VAL A 161 -2.32 -5.88 9.33
N ASP A 162 -1.90 -5.05 10.27
CA ASP A 162 -0.91 -3.98 10.08
C ASP A 162 -1.26 -3.03 8.91
N PRO A 163 -2.45 -2.42 8.90
CA PRO A 163 -2.85 -1.56 7.80
C PRO A 163 -2.04 -0.26 7.72
N ALA A 164 -2.01 0.33 6.54
CA ALA A 164 -1.44 1.65 6.23
C ALA A 164 -2.46 2.47 5.42
N ILE A 165 -3.69 2.59 5.92
CA ILE A 165 -4.85 3.02 5.13
C ILE A 165 -4.77 4.44 4.60
N TYR A 166 -5.43 4.65 3.47
CA TYR A 166 -5.78 5.93 2.85
C TYR A 166 -6.69 5.68 1.65
N TYR A 167 -7.28 6.75 1.10
CA TYR A 167 -7.98 6.76 -0.17
C TYR A 167 -6.99 7.03 -1.31
N GLY A 168 -6.83 6.05 -2.21
CA GLY A 168 -5.84 6.08 -3.29
C GLY A 168 -6.32 5.40 -4.56
N HIS A 169 -5.44 5.29 -5.57
CA HIS A 169 -5.74 4.47 -6.76
C HIS A 169 -5.58 2.99 -6.41
N PRO A 170 -6.57 2.12 -6.68
CA PRO A 170 -6.54 0.71 -6.26
C PRO A 170 -5.39 -0.11 -6.85
N GLU A 171 -4.83 0.29 -8.00
CA GLU A 171 -3.70 -0.39 -8.62
C GLU A 171 -2.42 -0.33 -7.76
N ILE A 172 -2.28 0.63 -6.84
CA ILE A 172 -1.12 0.65 -5.95
C ILE A 172 -1.11 -0.53 -4.98
N GLU A 173 -2.28 -0.93 -4.49
CA GLU A 173 -2.42 -2.08 -3.61
C GLU A 173 -2.22 -3.39 -4.40
N LEU A 174 -2.81 -3.47 -5.61
CA LEU A 174 -2.57 -4.60 -6.52
C LEU A 174 -1.10 -4.75 -6.89
N ALA A 175 -0.40 -3.64 -7.14
CA ALA A 175 1.02 -3.67 -7.43
C ALA A 175 1.81 -4.21 -6.23
N PHE A 176 1.46 -3.77 -5.01
CA PHE A 176 2.14 -4.21 -3.81
C PHE A 176 2.00 -5.74 -3.59
N THR A 177 0.84 -6.33 -3.89
CA THR A 177 0.68 -7.79 -3.77
C THR A 177 1.63 -8.56 -4.71
N THR A 178 2.04 -7.97 -5.84
CA THR A 178 3.01 -8.58 -6.76
C THR A 178 4.46 -8.47 -6.31
N LEU A 179 4.82 -7.45 -5.51
CA LEU A 179 6.22 -7.14 -5.18
C LEU A 179 6.94 -8.30 -4.49
N PHE A 180 6.21 -9.01 -3.61
CA PHE A 180 6.70 -10.18 -2.88
C PHE A 180 6.02 -11.48 -3.31
N GLY A 181 5.26 -11.46 -4.40
CA GLY A 181 4.52 -12.65 -4.88
C GLY A 181 3.44 -13.13 -3.91
N THR A 182 2.78 -12.19 -3.20
CA THR A 182 1.74 -12.49 -2.20
C THR A 182 0.58 -13.25 -2.81
N PHE A 183 0.13 -12.81 -3.98
CA PHE A 183 -0.96 -13.45 -4.72
C PHE A 183 -0.56 -13.69 -6.19
N GLY A 184 -1.11 -14.76 -6.76
CA GLY A 184 -0.89 -15.20 -8.13
C GLY A 184 -2.15 -15.08 -9.00
N GLN A 185 -2.19 -15.88 -10.06
CA GLN A 185 -3.25 -15.84 -11.07
C GLN A 185 -4.68 -15.96 -10.51
N PRO A 186 -4.99 -16.85 -9.54
CA PRO A 186 -6.36 -16.97 -9.01
C PRO A 186 -6.91 -15.64 -8.46
N PHE A 187 -6.07 -14.88 -7.74
CA PHE A 187 -6.43 -13.56 -7.24
C PHE A 187 -6.69 -12.57 -8.37
N PHE A 188 -5.77 -12.43 -9.33
CA PHE A 188 -5.89 -11.41 -10.37
C PHE A 188 -7.03 -11.69 -11.34
N VAL A 189 -7.30 -12.96 -11.66
CA VAL A 189 -8.48 -13.35 -12.46
C VAL A 189 -9.75 -12.93 -11.74
N ARG A 190 -9.90 -13.32 -10.46
CA ARG A 190 -11.10 -13.00 -9.69
C ARG A 190 -11.28 -11.51 -9.47
N TYR A 191 -10.20 -10.79 -9.16
CA TYR A 191 -10.27 -9.35 -8.97
C TYR A 191 -10.70 -8.66 -10.26
N HIS A 192 -10.13 -9.04 -11.41
CA HIS A 192 -10.47 -8.47 -12.72
C HIS A 192 -11.94 -8.69 -13.09
N GLU A 193 -12.53 -9.85 -12.77
CA GLU A 193 -13.96 -10.12 -12.98
C GLU A 193 -14.87 -9.15 -12.21
N LEU A 194 -14.48 -8.78 -10.99
CA LEU A 194 -15.26 -7.91 -10.11
C LEU A 194 -14.99 -6.42 -10.40
N ARG A 195 -13.73 -6.11 -10.70
CA ARG A 195 -13.22 -4.78 -10.99
C ARG A 195 -12.15 -4.87 -12.09
N PRO A 196 -12.50 -4.54 -13.34
CA PRO A 196 -11.58 -4.66 -14.46
C PRO A 196 -10.27 -3.94 -14.19
N ILE A 197 -9.17 -4.70 -14.30
CA ILE A 197 -7.80 -4.17 -14.28
C ILE A 197 -7.51 -3.65 -15.70
N PRO A 198 -7.34 -2.34 -15.92
CA PRO A 198 -7.13 -1.79 -17.25
C PRO A 198 -5.83 -2.30 -17.90
N PRO A 199 -5.79 -2.45 -19.24
CA PRO A 199 -4.57 -2.77 -19.97
C PRO A 199 -3.40 -1.85 -19.61
N GLY A 200 -2.17 -2.36 -19.64
CA GLY A 200 -0.97 -1.61 -19.25
C GLY A 200 -0.61 -1.72 -17.76
N PHE A 201 -1.48 -2.31 -16.93
CA PHE A 201 -1.17 -2.50 -15.51
C PHE A 201 0.04 -3.41 -15.31
N PHE A 202 -0.01 -4.64 -15.82
CA PHE A 202 1.05 -5.63 -15.61
C PHE A 202 2.33 -5.28 -16.39
N GLU A 203 2.17 -4.57 -17.48
CA GLU A 203 3.24 -4.11 -18.34
C GLU A 203 3.99 -2.98 -17.65
N GLU A 204 3.34 -1.87 -17.31
CA GLU A 204 4.02 -0.62 -16.91
C GLU A 204 3.64 -0.15 -15.51
N ARG A 205 2.35 0.03 -15.24
CA ARG A 205 1.90 0.74 -14.03
C ARG A 205 2.22 0.01 -12.74
N ARG A 206 2.22 -1.33 -12.74
CA ARG A 206 2.62 -2.16 -11.61
C ARG A 206 4.03 -1.80 -11.11
N ASP A 207 4.99 -1.65 -12.02
CA ASP A 207 6.36 -1.32 -11.63
C ASP A 207 6.45 0.12 -11.09
N ILE A 208 5.70 1.05 -11.67
CA ILE A 208 5.63 2.44 -11.19
C ILE A 208 5.03 2.52 -9.78
N TYR A 209 3.90 1.86 -9.55
CA TYR A 209 3.27 1.81 -8.24
C TYR A 209 4.16 1.14 -7.20
N ASN A 210 4.91 0.10 -7.59
CA ASN A 210 5.88 -0.56 -6.72
C ASN A 210 7.07 0.31 -6.30
N LEU A 211 7.31 1.48 -6.94
CA LEU A 211 8.32 2.42 -6.44
C LEU A 211 8.02 2.86 -5.01
N TYR A 212 6.75 3.04 -4.64
CA TYR A 212 6.40 3.48 -3.29
C TYR A 212 6.77 2.46 -2.20
N PRO A 213 6.26 1.21 -2.21
CA PRO A 213 6.66 0.22 -1.22
C PRO A 213 8.17 -0.07 -1.27
N LEU A 214 8.82 0.00 -2.44
CA LEU A 214 10.28 -0.10 -2.50
C LEU A 214 11.00 1.05 -1.79
N LEU A 215 10.53 2.29 -1.91
CA LEU A 215 11.09 3.43 -1.18
C LEU A 215 10.86 3.30 0.34
N VAL A 216 9.72 2.75 0.77
CA VAL A 216 9.47 2.38 2.18
C VAL A 216 10.53 1.38 2.65
N HIS A 217 10.77 0.31 1.88
CA HIS A 217 11.78 -0.69 2.21
C HIS A 217 13.20 -0.14 2.18
N VAL A 218 13.52 0.79 1.26
CA VAL A 218 14.78 1.53 1.29
C VAL A 218 14.88 2.31 2.60
N ARG A 219 13.84 3.02 3.02
CA ARG A 219 13.87 3.81 4.25
C ARG A 219 14.07 2.96 5.51
N LEU A 220 13.51 1.75 5.53
CA LEU A 220 13.63 0.81 6.65
C LEU A 220 14.96 0.05 6.65
N PHE A 221 15.39 -0.44 5.48
CA PHE A 221 16.45 -1.44 5.37
C PHE A 221 17.64 -1.00 4.49
N GLY A 222 17.41 -0.16 3.48
CA GLY A 222 18.41 0.24 2.48
C GLY A 222 18.83 -0.92 1.57
N GLY A 223 20.10 -0.97 1.19
CA GLY A 223 20.69 -2.14 0.51
C GLY A 223 20.06 -2.46 -0.85
N SER A 224 19.71 -3.72 -1.08
CA SER A 224 19.21 -4.24 -2.37
C SER A 224 17.90 -3.58 -2.85
N TYR A 225 17.13 -2.98 -1.95
CA TYR A 225 15.93 -2.22 -2.31
C TYR A 225 16.28 -0.97 -3.13
N VAL A 226 17.45 -0.35 -2.90
CA VAL A 226 17.92 0.79 -3.71
C VAL A 226 18.11 0.33 -5.15
N SER A 227 18.76 -0.81 -5.38
CA SER A 227 18.96 -1.38 -6.71
C SER A 227 17.64 -1.69 -7.43
N SER A 228 16.60 -2.08 -6.68
CA SER A 228 15.26 -2.30 -7.24
C SER A 228 14.60 -1.01 -7.70
N VAL A 229 14.69 0.06 -6.91
CA VAL A 229 14.25 1.42 -7.32
C VAL A 229 15.00 1.85 -8.57
N GLU A 230 16.33 1.72 -8.59
CA GLU A 230 17.15 2.14 -9.74
C GLU A 230 16.86 1.36 -11.02
N ARG A 231 16.50 0.07 -10.90
CA ARG A 231 16.11 -0.77 -12.04
C ARG A 231 14.81 -0.28 -12.67
N ILE A 232 13.81 0.05 -11.85
CA ILE A 232 12.54 0.60 -12.34
C ILE A 232 12.77 1.96 -12.98
N LEU A 233 13.51 2.87 -12.33
CA LEU A 233 13.84 4.18 -12.92
C LEU A 233 14.52 4.05 -14.28
N ARG A 234 15.50 3.13 -14.40
CA ARG A 234 16.21 2.88 -15.66
C ARG A 234 15.29 2.37 -16.77
N ARG A 235 14.32 1.52 -16.42
CA ARG A 235 13.31 1.01 -17.36
C ARG A 235 12.53 2.15 -18.01
N PHE A 236 12.26 3.23 -17.26
CA PHE A 236 11.54 4.41 -17.73
C PHE A 236 12.47 5.55 -18.20
N GLY A 237 13.78 5.30 -18.33
CA GLY A 237 14.74 6.26 -18.89
C GLY A 237 15.29 7.28 -17.90
N PHE A 238 15.22 7.02 -16.58
CA PHE A 238 15.74 7.89 -15.53
C PHE A 238 16.91 7.26 -14.77
#